data_AF-A0A6I2WW64-F1
#
_entry.id   AF-A0A6I2WW64-F1
#
_cell.length_a   1.000
_cell.length_b   1.000
_cell.length_c   1.000
_cell.angle_alpha   90.00
_cell.angle_beta   90.00
_cell.angle_gamma   90.00
#
_symmetry.space_group_name_H-M   'P 1'
#
loop_
_entity.id
_entity.type
_entity.pdbx_description
1 polymer ?
#
loop_
_entity_poly.entity_id
_entity_poly.type
_entity_poly.pdbx_seq_one_letter_code
_entity_poly.pdbx_strand_id
1 'polypeptide(L)'
;MGRSRCWRRTPCRAAGALRGVRSPGGPPAPCGPVVPRRHGRAGPRAAAGPGSGARTAASRRVGGVVVKRSPVARPAATRHVVVWCPHWPVVASGMAPDATGAVVHDQQVIAVSRSARAAGIRVGMRRRDAQARCASVVIVEHDPARDARRFEPVVRSLAELVPVVEVSGAGTVLFGARGPSRWCGGDEALAARVQQLVAG
;
A
#
# COMPACT_ATOMS: atom_id res chain seq x y z
N MET A 1 10.38 49.89 -26.83
CA MET A 1 10.18 48.59 -27.51
C MET A 1 10.21 47.49 -26.45
N GLY A 2 9.19 46.64 -26.35
CA GLY A 2 9.15 45.53 -25.37
C GLY A 2 7.75 45.24 -24.85
N ARG A 3 6.93 44.57 -25.66
CA ARG A 3 5.47 44.47 -25.53
C ARG A 3 5.01 43.64 -24.32
N SER A 4 4.05 44.24 -23.62
CA SER A 4 3.05 43.72 -22.72
C SER A 4 2.40 42.40 -23.17
N ARG A 5 2.17 41.46 -22.24
CA ARG A 5 1.12 40.44 -22.36
C ARG A 5 0.28 40.40 -21.08
N CYS A 6 -0.78 41.19 -21.11
CA CYS A 6 -1.91 41.14 -20.21
C CYS A 6 -2.62 39.78 -20.35
N TRP A 7 -2.57 38.96 -19.30
CA TRP A 7 -3.51 37.85 -19.15
C TRP A 7 -4.86 38.43 -18.71
N ARG A 8 -5.74 38.66 -19.69
CA ARG A 8 -7.13 39.03 -19.42
C ARG A 8 -7.82 37.86 -18.73
N ARG A 9 -8.31 38.11 -17.52
CA ARG A 9 -9.34 37.33 -16.84
C ARG A 9 -10.65 37.55 -17.59
N THR A 10 -11.19 36.52 -18.22
CA THR A 10 -12.58 36.52 -18.70
C THR A 10 -13.44 35.81 -17.65
N PRO A 11 -14.47 36.45 -17.09
CA PRO A 11 -15.49 35.76 -16.33
C PRO A 11 -16.55 35.20 -17.28
N CYS A 12 -16.70 33.88 -17.37
CA CYS A 12 -17.84 33.27 -18.05
C CYS A 12 -18.99 33.11 -17.06
N ARG A 13 -20.05 33.93 -17.24
CA ARG A 13 -21.32 33.87 -16.51
C ARG A 13 -22.39 33.22 -17.39
N ALA A 14 -23.05 32.21 -16.83
CA ALA A 14 -24.48 31.84 -16.86
C ALA A 14 -25.28 31.69 -18.19
N ALA A 15 -26.01 30.55 -18.25
CA ALA A 15 -27.40 30.31 -18.74
C ALA A 15 -27.46 28.98 -19.54
N GLY A 16 -28.43 28.06 -19.43
CA GLY A 16 -29.71 28.01 -18.73
C GLY A 16 -30.32 26.59 -18.82
N ALA A 17 -31.52 26.44 -18.26
CA ALA A 17 -32.33 25.23 -18.09
C ALA A 17 -32.87 24.63 -19.43
N LEU A 18 -33.52 23.47 -19.59
CA LEU A 18 -34.39 22.57 -18.80
C LEU A 18 -34.39 21.18 -19.48
N ARG A 19 -34.75 20.13 -18.72
CA ARG A 19 -35.80 19.10 -19.00
C ARG A 19 -35.39 17.72 -18.50
N GLY A 20 -36.30 17.13 -17.72
CA GLY A 20 -36.11 15.85 -17.05
C GLY A 20 -36.32 14.63 -17.95
N VAL A 21 -35.77 13.51 -17.47
CA VAL A 21 -36.18 12.15 -17.82
C VAL A 21 -36.15 11.33 -16.52
N ARG A 22 -37.22 10.58 -16.27
CA ARG A 22 -37.42 9.71 -15.10
C ARG A 22 -36.46 8.52 -15.14
N SER A 23 -36.02 8.08 -13.95
CA SER A 23 -35.31 6.83 -13.67
C SER A 23 -36.13 5.58 -14.06
N PRO A 24 -35.50 4.40 -14.23
CA PRO A 24 -35.30 3.52 -13.08
C PRO A 24 -34.01 2.68 -13.12
N GLY A 25 -33.52 2.26 -11.96
CA GLY A 25 -32.41 1.31 -11.87
C GLY A 25 -31.78 1.30 -10.48
N GLY A 26 -32.47 0.66 -9.52
CA GLY A 26 -31.92 0.42 -8.18
C GLY A 26 -30.67 -0.48 -8.23
N PRO A 27 -29.82 -0.44 -7.20
CA PRO A 27 -28.61 -1.24 -7.16
C PRO A 27 -28.95 -2.74 -6.98
N PRO A 28 -28.21 -3.67 -7.62
CA PRO A 28 -28.37 -5.10 -7.33
C PRO A 28 -27.92 -5.43 -5.90
N ALA A 29 -28.66 -6.33 -5.26
CA ALA A 29 -28.38 -6.84 -3.92
C ALA A 29 -27.01 -7.55 -3.82
N PRO A 30 -26.35 -7.54 -2.65
CA PRO A 30 -25.11 -8.29 -2.47
C PRO A 30 -25.37 -9.80 -2.44
N CYS A 31 -24.55 -10.54 -3.18
CA CYS A 31 -24.49 -12.00 -3.13
C CYS A 31 -24.07 -12.45 -1.72
N GLY A 32 -24.96 -13.15 -1.02
CA GLY A 32 -24.63 -13.82 0.24
C GLY A 32 -23.60 -14.94 0.05
N PRO A 33 -22.89 -15.34 1.12
CA PRO A 33 -21.86 -16.37 1.04
C PRO A 33 -22.47 -17.75 0.77
N VAL A 34 -21.93 -18.44 -0.23
CA VAL A 34 -22.21 -19.85 -0.53
C VAL A 34 -21.55 -20.72 0.53
N VAL A 35 -22.36 -21.40 1.34
CA VAL A 35 -21.90 -22.39 2.33
C VAL A 35 -21.82 -23.77 1.65
N PRO A 36 -20.65 -24.43 1.58
CA PRO A 36 -20.60 -25.79 1.03
C PRO A 36 -21.20 -26.81 2.00
N ARG A 37 -22.13 -27.63 1.48
CA ARG A 37 -22.77 -28.75 2.17
C ARG A 37 -21.74 -29.83 2.50
N ARG A 38 -21.63 -30.19 3.78
CA ARG A 38 -20.86 -31.36 4.24
C ARG A 38 -21.66 -32.63 3.99
N HIS A 39 -21.23 -33.45 3.04
CA HIS A 39 -21.65 -34.85 2.98
C HIS A 39 -20.73 -35.68 3.87
N GLY A 40 -21.28 -36.17 4.98
CA GLY A 40 -20.65 -37.19 5.79
C GLY A 40 -20.76 -38.55 5.10
N ARG A 41 -19.65 -39.30 5.08
CA ARG A 41 -19.66 -40.76 5.02
C ARG A 41 -18.52 -41.34 5.85
N ALA A 42 -18.88 -42.41 6.54
CA ALA A 42 -18.15 -43.11 7.59
C ALA A 42 -16.86 -43.79 7.13
N GLY A 43 -16.00 -44.11 8.11
CA GLY A 43 -14.70 -44.80 7.97
C GLY A 43 -14.75 -46.25 7.49
N PRO A 44 -13.62 -46.98 7.51
CA PRO A 44 -13.27 -47.68 8.77
C PRO A 44 -11.77 -47.81 9.12
N ARG A 45 -11.57 -48.09 10.42
CA ARG A 45 -10.57 -48.90 11.16
C ARG A 45 -9.11 -49.06 10.67
N ALA A 46 -8.23 -48.64 11.61
CA ALA A 46 -7.15 -49.39 12.27
C ALA A 46 -5.95 -49.92 11.46
N ALA A 47 -4.76 -49.45 11.84
CA ALA A 47 -3.63 -50.30 12.23
C ALA A 47 -2.57 -49.48 12.98
N ALA A 48 -2.24 -49.93 14.18
CA ALA A 48 -1.07 -49.51 14.94
C ALA A 48 0.19 -50.15 14.33
N GLY A 49 1.30 -49.40 14.34
CA GLY A 49 2.62 -49.91 14.00
C GLY A 49 3.70 -48.91 14.43
N PRO A 50 4.60 -49.26 15.37
CA PRO A 50 5.65 -48.38 15.85
C PRO A 50 6.86 -48.45 14.91
N GLY A 51 7.58 -47.35 14.77
CA GLY A 51 8.80 -47.34 13.97
C GLY A 51 9.30 -45.93 13.69
N SER A 52 9.52 -45.12 14.73
CA SER A 52 10.39 -43.95 14.60
C SER A 52 11.80 -44.46 14.37
N GLY A 53 12.12 -44.78 13.11
CA GLY A 53 13.49 -44.91 12.66
C GLY A 53 14.17 -43.59 12.97
N ALA A 54 14.97 -43.57 14.04
CA ALA A 54 15.96 -42.55 14.26
C ALA A 54 16.78 -42.49 12.96
N ARG A 55 16.56 -41.42 12.18
CA ARG A 55 17.39 -41.12 11.01
C ARG A 55 18.79 -40.91 11.56
N THR A 56 19.60 -41.97 11.53
CA THR A 56 21.02 -41.89 11.80
C THR A 56 21.58 -40.84 10.87
N ALA A 57 22.12 -39.78 11.48
CA ALA A 57 22.69 -38.65 10.77
C ALA A 57 23.66 -39.19 9.71
N ALA A 58 23.44 -38.79 8.45
CA ALA A 58 24.33 -39.10 7.36
C ALA A 58 25.68 -38.42 7.61
N SER A 59 26.55 -39.08 8.38
CA SER A 59 27.93 -38.68 8.56
C SER A 59 28.71 -39.13 7.34
N ARG A 60 29.23 -38.17 6.57
CA ARG A 60 30.22 -38.48 5.53
C ARG A 60 31.60 -38.28 6.15
N ARG A 61 32.44 -39.32 6.12
CA ARG A 61 33.85 -39.21 6.50
C ARG A 61 34.62 -38.61 5.32
N VAL A 62 35.40 -37.57 5.58
CA VAL A 62 36.43 -37.05 4.66
C VAL A 62 37.72 -36.99 5.49
N GLY A 63 38.77 -37.68 5.04
CA GLY A 63 40.07 -37.68 5.72
C GLY A 63 40.04 -38.12 7.19
N GLY A 64 39.18 -39.06 7.56
CA GLY A 64 39.08 -39.56 8.95
C GLY A 64 38.29 -38.67 9.92
N VAL A 65 37.87 -37.47 9.52
CA VAL A 65 37.08 -36.56 10.34
C VAL A 65 35.58 -36.81 10.15
N VAL A 66 34.87 -37.02 11.27
CA VAL A 66 33.40 -37.09 11.28
C VAL A 66 32.85 -35.67 11.29
N VAL A 67 32.50 -35.16 10.11
CA VAL A 67 31.78 -33.89 9.99
C VAL A 67 30.29 -34.15 10.19
N LYS A 68 29.75 -33.79 11.36
CA LYS A 68 28.30 -33.72 11.55
C LYS A 68 27.79 -32.59 10.66
N ARG A 69 26.95 -32.90 9.66
CA ARG A 69 26.13 -31.87 9.01
C ARG A 69 25.18 -31.33 10.08
N SER A 70 25.56 -30.21 10.72
CA SER A 70 24.59 -29.42 11.46
C SER A 70 23.50 -29.01 10.47
N PRO A 71 22.22 -29.33 10.71
CA PRO A 71 21.16 -28.72 9.96
C PRO A 71 21.29 -27.23 10.25
N VAL A 72 21.67 -26.43 9.26
CA VAL A 72 21.49 -24.98 9.35
C VAL A 72 19.99 -24.80 9.51
N ALA A 73 19.54 -24.57 10.75
CA ALA A 73 18.16 -24.31 11.05
C ALA A 73 17.76 -23.16 10.14
N ARG A 74 16.79 -23.39 9.23
CA ARG A 74 16.26 -22.33 8.39
C ARG A 74 15.87 -21.21 9.36
N PRO A 75 16.42 -19.98 9.23
CA PRO A 75 16.12 -18.93 10.18
C PRO A 75 14.60 -18.87 10.31
N ALA A 76 14.10 -18.98 11.54
CA ALA A 76 12.67 -18.94 11.80
C ALA A 76 12.10 -17.71 11.07
N ALA A 77 11.05 -17.89 10.28
CA ALA A 77 10.56 -16.85 9.38
C ALA A 77 10.32 -15.54 10.16
N THR A 78 11.10 -14.51 9.84
CA THR A 78 10.97 -13.19 10.46
C THR A 78 9.72 -12.52 9.92
N ARG A 79 8.79 -12.18 10.81
CA ARG A 79 7.58 -11.43 10.46
C ARG A 79 7.88 -9.94 10.51
N HIS A 80 7.49 -9.23 9.46
CA HIS A 80 7.63 -7.79 9.35
C HIS A 80 6.25 -7.14 9.22
N VAL A 81 6.12 -5.93 9.77
CA VAL A 81 5.01 -5.03 9.46
C VAL A 81 5.53 -4.04 8.43
N VAL A 82 4.71 -3.77 7.41
CA VAL A 82 4.99 -2.76 6.38
C VAL A 82 3.87 -1.74 6.39
N VAL A 83 4.22 -0.48 6.60
CA VAL A 83 3.34 0.67 6.39
C VAL A 83 3.63 1.21 5.00
N TRP A 84 2.60 1.26 4.15
CA TRP A 84 2.75 1.65 2.76
C TRP A 84 1.68 2.65 2.31
N CYS A 85 2.15 3.79 1.83
CA CYS A 85 1.35 4.84 1.20
C CYS A 85 1.80 5.01 -0.26
N PRO A 86 1.16 4.31 -1.23
CA PRO A 86 1.58 4.31 -2.64
C PRO A 86 1.43 5.67 -3.34
N HIS A 87 0.63 6.57 -2.76
CA HIS A 87 0.35 7.90 -3.32
C HIS A 87 0.94 9.00 -2.46
N TRP A 88 2.01 8.68 -1.71
CA TRP A 88 2.68 9.61 -0.84
C TRP A 88 3.02 10.96 -1.50
N PRO A 89 3.55 11.05 -2.73
CA PRO A 89 3.81 12.36 -3.36
C PRO A 89 2.56 13.22 -3.53
N VAL A 90 1.38 12.63 -3.69
CA VAL A 90 0.10 13.35 -3.76
C VAL A 90 -0.30 13.84 -2.37
N VAL A 91 -0.21 12.99 -1.35
CA VAL A 91 -0.48 13.39 0.05
C VAL A 91 0.48 14.51 0.46
N ALA A 92 1.77 14.29 0.21
CA ALA A 92 2.83 15.23 0.47
C ALA A 92 2.83 16.44 -0.47
N SER A 93 1.96 16.53 -1.47
CA SER A 93 1.83 17.76 -2.26
C SER A 93 1.05 18.85 -1.51
N GLY A 94 0.21 18.46 -0.54
CA GLY A 94 -0.71 19.36 0.16
C GLY A 94 -1.95 19.73 -0.66
N MET A 95 -2.20 19.04 -1.79
CA MET A 95 -3.46 19.19 -2.52
C MET A 95 -4.64 18.76 -1.66
N ALA A 96 -5.78 19.42 -1.84
CA ALA A 96 -7.02 19.02 -1.18
C ALA A 96 -7.39 17.56 -1.56
N PRO A 97 -7.97 16.77 -0.64
CA PRO A 97 -8.25 15.35 -0.87
C PRO A 97 -9.14 15.06 -2.09
N ASP A 98 -10.01 16.00 -2.44
CA ASP A 98 -10.96 15.96 -3.55
C ASP A 98 -10.42 16.61 -4.83
N ALA A 99 -9.28 17.32 -4.77
CA ALA A 99 -8.69 17.98 -5.92
C ALA A 99 -8.28 16.96 -7.00
N THR A 100 -8.60 17.28 -8.25
CA THR A 100 -8.11 16.57 -9.42
C THR A 100 -6.65 16.92 -9.64
N GLY A 101 -5.75 16.22 -8.94
CA GLY A 101 -4.32 16.48 -8.93
C GLY A 101 -3.45 15.33 -9.46
N ALA A 102 -2.30 15.67 -10.03
CA ALA A 102 -1.25 14.74 -10.42
C ALA A 102 0.14 15.31 -10.09
N VAL A 103 1.04 14.44 -9.63
CA VAL A 103 2.45 14.78 -9.40
C VAL A 103 3.26 14.29 -10.60
N VAL A 104 4.10 15.17 -11.14
CA VAL A 104 4.93 14.91 -12.30
C VAL A 104 6.41 14.97 -11.96
N HIS A 105 7.20 14.16 -12.65
CA HIS A 105 8.65 14.20 -12.66
C HIS A 105 9.10 13.98 -14.11
N ASP A 106 10.00 14.82 -14.62
CA ASP A 106 10.46 14.77 -16.02
C ASP A 106 9.31 14.67 -17.05
N GLN A 107 8.32 15.55 -16.93
CA GLN A 107 7.12 15.59 -17.79
C GLN A 107 6.27 14.30 -17.76
N GLN A 108 6.49 13.41 -16.81
CA GLN A 108 5.75 12.16 -16.65
C GLN A 108 5.05 12.10 -15.30
N VAL A 109 3.79 11.66 -15.30
CA VAL A 109 3.00 11.50 -14.08
C VAL A 109 3.54 10.33 -13.26
N ILE A 110 3.98 10.59 -12.03
CA ILE A 110 4.47 9.56 -11.10
C ILE A 110 3.43 9.18 -10.05
N ALA A 111 2.50 10.08 -9.73
CA ALA A 111 1.43 9.82 -8.76
C ALA A 111 0.17 10.62 -9.12
N VAL A 112 -1.00 10.07 -8.78
CA VAL A 112 -2.30 10.65 -9.12
C VAL A 112 -3.25 10.63 -7.92
N SER A 113 -4.03 11.70 -7.76
CA SER A 113 -5.14 11.74 -6.81
C SER A 113 -6.28 10.80 -7.24
N ARG A 114 -7.17 10.49 -6.29
CA ARG A 114 -8.38 9.68 -6.56
C ARG A 114 -9.27 10.36 -7.61
N SER A 115 -9.48 11.67 -7.50
CA SER A 115 -10.29 12.45 -8.46
C SER A 115 -9.65 12.49 -9.86
N ALA A 116 -8.33 12.66 -9.95
CA ALA A 116 -7.61 12.56 -11.24
C ALA A 116 -7.71 11.17 -11.86
N ARG A 117 -7.68 10.11 -11.04
CA ARG A 117 -7.91 8.74 -11.52
C ARG A 117 -9.34 8.56 -12.07
N ALA A 118 -10.35 9.15 -11.44
CA ALA A 118 -11.72 9.15 -11.94
C ALA A 118 -11.84 9.90 -13.29
N ALA A 119 -11.10 11.00 -13.47
CA ALA A 119 -10.99 11.72 -14.74
C ALA A 119 -10.15 11.00 -15.82
N GLY A 120 -9.71 9.76 -15.56
CA GLY A 120 -8.97 8.95 -16.51
C GLY A 120 -7.46 9.23 -16.57
N ILE A 121 -6.90 10.03 -15.67
CA ILE A 121 -5.45 10.24 -15.58
C ILE A 121 -4.80 9.02 -14.90
N ARG A 122 -3.64 8.58 -15.40
CA ARG A 122 -2.90 7.43 -14.89
C ARG A 122 -1.42 7.76 -14.71
N VAL A 123 -0.76 7.02 -13.83
CA VAL A 123 0.71 7.05 -13.69
C VAL A 123 1.35 6.60 -15.01
N GLY A 124 2.47 7.22 -15.38
CA GLY A 124 3.19 6.98 -16.62
C GLY A 124 2.75 7.87 -17.79
N MET A 125 1.59 8.56 -17.70
CA MET A 125 1.16 9.50 -18.73
C MET A 125 2.09 10.70 -18.82
N ARG A 126 2.26 11.28 -20.02
CA ARG A 126 2.94 12.58 -20.15
C ARG A 126 2.06 13.69 -19.56
N ARG A 127 2.69 14.74 -19.04
CA ARG A 127 1.99 15.93 -18.49
C ARG A 127 0.95 16.47 -19.46
N ARG A 128 1.30 16.60 -20.73
CA ARG A 128 0.40 17.07 -21.80
C ARG A 128 -0.82 16.18 -22.00
N ASP A 129 -0.66 14.86 -21.90
CA ASP A 129 -1.75 13.90 -22.09
C ASP A 129 -2.71 13.94 -20.90
N ALA A 130 -2.18 14.10 -19.69
CA ALA A 130 -2.98 14.30 -18.49
C ALA A 130 -3.81 15.60 -18.58
N GLN A 131 -3.20 16.71 -19.04
CA GLN A 131 -3.89 17.98 -19.24
C GLN A 131 -4.92 17.93 -20.38
N ALA A 132 -4.66 17.17 -21.44
CA ALA A 132 -5.61 16.97 -22.53
C ALA A 132 -6.87 16.22 -22.08
N ARG A 133 -6.75 15.28 -21.12
CA ARG A 133 -7.89 14.58 -20.51
C ARG A 133 -8.70 15.47 -19.56
N CYS A 134 -8.02 16.32 -18.81
CA CYS A 134 -8.66 17.21 -17.86
C CYS A 134 -7.89 18.54 -17.79
N ALA A 135 -8.42 19.58 -18.44
CA ALA A 135 -7.77 20.89 -18.49
C ALA A 135 -7.67 21.56 -17.10
N SER A 136 -8.52 21.17 -16.15
CA SER A 136 -8.53 21.66 -14.78
C SER A 136 -7.63 20.86 -13.82
N VAL A 137 -6.85 19.88 -14.31
CA VAL A 137 -5.95 19.11 -13.46
C VAL A 137 -4.87 20.00 -12.82
N VAL A 138 -4.71 19.88 -11.51
CA VAL A 138 -3.61 20.50 -10.77
C VAL A 138 -2.35 19.65 -10.96
N ILE A 139 -1.32 20.25 -11.56
CA ILE A 139 -0.02 19.59 -11.75
C ILE A 139 0.96 20.14 -10.72
N VAL A 140 1.58 19.24 -9.95
CA VAL A 140 2.61 19.57 -8.97
C VAL A 140 3.91 18.87 -9.36
N GLU A 141 5.03 19.59 -9.33
CA GLU A 141 6.34 18.98 -9.56
C GLU A 141 6.76 18.13 -8.34
N HIS A 142 7.36 16.98 -8.63
CA HIS A 142 7.91 16.09 -7.60
C HIS A 142 9.09 16.77 -6.91
N ASP A 143 9.02 16.83 -5.58
CA ASP A 143 10.06 17.36 -4.71
C ASP A 143 10.34 16.30 -3.63
N PRO A 144 11.40 15.48 -3.80
CA PRO A 144 11.75 14.44 -2.85
C PRO A 144 12.02 14.97 -1.44
N ALA A 145 12.55 16.19 -1.31
CA ALA A 145 12.88 16.78 -0.02
C ALA A 145 11.61 17.17 0.74
N ARG A 146 10.61 17.70 0.03
CA ARG A 146 9.28 17.98 0.58
C ARG A 146 8.54 16.71 0.98
N ASP A 147 8.63 15.68 0.15
CA ASP A 147 8.02 14.39 0.41
C ASP A 147 8.64 13.74 1.66
N ALA A 148 9.97 13.82 1.83
CA ALA A 148 10.66 13.36 3.03
C ALA A 148 10.28 14.18 4.29
N ARG A 149 10.29 15.52 4.20
CA ARG A 149 9.91 16.40 5.34
C ARG A 149 8.50 16.12 5.84
N ARG A 150 7.56 15.81 4.95
CA ARG A 150 6.18 15.50 5.32
C ARG A 150 6.02 14.10 5.91
N PHE A 151 6.97 13.20 5.61
CA PHE A 151 6.92 11.81 6.07
C PHE A 151 7.59 11.63 7.43
N GLU A 152 8.49 12.54 7.77
CA GLU A 152 9.25 12.54 9.02
C GLU A 152 8.39 12.41 10.29
N PRO A 153 7.24 13.11 10.43
CA PRO A 153 6.35 12.92 11.58
C PRO A 153 5.79 11.50 11.70
N VAL A 154 5.44 10.87 10.56
CA VAL A 154 4.94 9.48 10.54
C VAL A 154 6.02 8.52 11.02
N VAL A 155 7.26 8.70 10.56
CA VAL A 155 8.40 7.88 10.99
C VAL A 155 8.67 8.08 12.48
N ARG A 156 8.61 9.33 12.98
CA ARG A 156 8.77 9.64 14.40
C ARG A 156 7.71 8.93 15.25
N SER A 157 6.43 9.02 14.89
CA SER A 157 5.34 8.34 15.62
C SER A 157 5.52 6.82 15.64
N LEU A 158 6.04 6.22 14.58
CA LEU A 158 6.34 4.78 14.55
C LEU A 158 7.56 4.44 15.42
N ALA A 159 8.59 5.29 15.44
CA ALA A 159 9.79 5.10 16.27
C ALA A 159 9.50 5.19 17.77
N GLU A 160 8.40 5.85 18.18
CA GLU A 160 7.92 5.81 19.56
C GLU A 160 7.30 4.46 19.94
N LEU A 161 6.73 3.73 18.96
CA LEU A 161 6.12 2.42 19.18
C LEU A 161 7.13 1.26 19.10
N VAL A 162 8.12 1.36 18.21
CA VAL A 162 9.03 0.24 17.90
C VAL A 162 10.50 0.65 17.97
N PRO A 163 11.40 -0.22 18.48
CA PRO A 163 12.80 0.17 18.69
C PRO A 163 13.59 0.47 17.42
N VAL A 164 13.28 -0.22 16.32
CA VAL A 164 14.00 -0.11 15.06
C VAL A 164 13.00 -0.01 13.92
N VAL A 165 13.10 1.09 13.18
CA VAL A 165 12.30 1.40 11.99
C VAL A 165 13.23 1.49 10.80
N GLU A 166 12.91 0.79 9.72
CA GLU A 166 13.61 0.92 8.45
C GLU A 166 12.72 1.70 7.46
N VAL A 167 13.29 2.75 6.88
CA VAL A 167 12.62 3.61 5.90
C VAL A 167 13.15 3.28 4.51
N SER A 168 12.34 2.62 3.68
CA SER A 168 12.73 2.32 2.29
C SER A 168 12.58 3.53 1.36
N GLY A 169 11.73 4.50 1.74
CA GLY A 169 11.49 5.74 1.00
C GLY A 169 10.31 6.51 1.59
N ALA A 170 10.11 7.75 1.16
CA ALA A 170 8.97 8.55 1.60
C ALA A 170 7.66 7.83 1.23
N GLY A 171 6.87 7.46 2.25
CA GLY A 171 5.65 6.66 2.09
C GLY A 171 5.79 5.17 2.36
N THR A 172 6.98 4.63 2.65
CA THR A 172 7.18 3.21 2.97
C THR A 172 8.10 3.02 4.17
N VAL A 173 7.59 2.32 5.19
CA VAL A 173 8.32 1.97 6.41
C VAL A 173 8.10 0.50 6.73
N LEU A 174 9.14 -0.17 7.24
CA LEU A 174 9.05 -1.54 7.73
C LEU A 174 9.74 -1.70 9.09
N PHE A 175 9.26 -2.65 9.88
CA PHE A 175 9.90 -3.05 11.14
C PHE A 175 9.55 -4.48 11.51
N GLY A 176 10.33 -5.07 12.42
CA GLY A 176 10.12 -6.43 12.89
C GLY A 176 8.88 -6.53 13.80
N ALA A 177 7.95 -7.45 13.49
CA ALA A 177 6.71 -7.61 14.26
C ALA A 177 6.94 -8.30 15.62
N ARG A 178 7.99 -9.12 15.76
CA ARG A 178 8.12 -10.06 16.90
C ARG A 178 8.10 -9.41 18.28
N GLY A 179 8.75 -8.26 18.45
CA GLY A 179 8.72 -7.51 19.71
C GLY A 179 7.36 -6.84 19.89
N PRO A 180 6.96 -5.95 18.97
CA PRO A 180 5.73 -5.19 19.08
C PRO A 180 4.46 -6.02 19.25
N SER A 181 4.34 -7.13 18.53
CA SER A 181 3.17 -8.00 18.64
C SER A 181 2.99 -8.62 20.02
N ARG A 182 4.06 -8.79 20.81
CA ARG A 182 3.95 -9.40 22.15
C ARG A 182 3.27 -8.47 23.15
N TRP A 183 3.60 -7.18 23.13
CA TRP A 183 3.03 -6.22 24.08
C TRP A 183 1.77 -5.53 23.53
N CYS A 184 1.54 -5.52 22.21
CA CYS A 184 0.28 -5.04 21.64
C CYS A 184 -0.85 -6.07 21.76
N GLY A 185 -0.56 -7.32 22.14
CA GLY A 185 -1.56 -8.39 22.25
C GLY A 185 -1.81 -9.16 20.95
N GLY A 186 -0.89 -9.11 20.00
CA GLY A 186 -0.93 -9.84 18.73
C GLY A 186 -0.63 -8.97 17.50
N ASP A 187 -0.47 -9.63 16.34
CA ASP A 187 -0.19 -8.96 15.07
C ASP A 187 -1.37 -8.07 14.63
N GLU A 188 -2.61 -8.47 14.90
CA GLU A 188 -3.82 -7.71 14.55
C GLU A 188 -3.98 -6.44 15.39
N ALA A 189 -3.77 -6.54 16.71
CA ALA A 189 -3.78 -5.40 17.61
C ALA A 189 -2.63 -4.42 17.31
N LEU A 190 -1.45 -4.94 16.95
CA LEU A 190 -0.34 -4.14 16.45
C LEU A 190 -0.72 -3.39 15.16
N ALA A 191 -1.32 -4.08 14.19
CA ALA A 191 -1.74 -3.46 12.93
C ALA A 191 -2.78 -2.34 13.16
N ALA A 192 -3.77 -2.56 14.02
CA ALA A 192 -4.76 -1.55 14.39
C ALA A 192 -4.10 -0.33 15.06
N ARG A 193 -3.15 -0.55 15.98
CA ARG A 193 -2.43 0.53 16.64
C ARG A 193 -1.59 1.35 15.66
N VAL A 194 -0.90 0.67 14.75
CA VAL A 194 -0.11 1.31 13.69
C VAL A 194 -1.02 2.13 12.77
N GLN A 195 -2.16 1.60 12.35
CA GLN A 195 -3.12 2.33 11.52
C GLN A 195 -3.60 3.63 12.19
N GLN A 196 -3.89 3.59 13.50
CA GLN A 196 -4.28 4.79 14.25
C GLN A 196 -3.15 5.82 14.31
N LEU A 197 -1.90 5.38 14.52
CA LEU A 197 -0.74 6.27 14.61
C LEU A 197 -0.43 6.99 13.29
N VAL A 198 -0.64 6.31 12.15
CA VAL A 198 -0.31 6.88 10.83
C VAL A 198 -1.47 7.62 10.18
N ALA A 199 -2.68 7.49 10.71
CA ALA A 199 -3.88 8.19 10.24
C ALA A 199 -4.15 9.52 10.96
N GLY A 200 -3.52 9.74 12.13
CA GLY A 200 -3.55 11.00 12.87
C GLY A 200 -2.53 12.00 12.34
#